data_AF-A0A2H6AE79-F1
#
_entry.id   AF-A0A2H6AE79-F1
#
_cell.length_a   1.000
_cell.length_b   1.000
_cell.length_c   1.000
_cell.angle_alpha   90.00
_cell.angle_beta   90.00
_cell.angle_gamma   90.00
#
_symmetry.space_group_name_H-M   'P 1'
#
loop_
_entity.id
_entity.type
_entity.pdbx_description
1 polymer ?
#
loop_
_entity_poly.entity_id
_entity_poly.type
_entity_poly.pdbx_seq_one_letter_code
_entity_poly.pdbx_strand_id
1 'polypeptide(L)'
;MWEITPDNAREYLGQIGIPREEIVAIQPLGWGVSNLVLRIVTTRGWYVLKQSRPQLRTKELWRSDPARIFREAHAMQALAPCLPSGVVPRVLHVDRDHYCFLMEHAPPQARVWKAELLSGQIQAQVATFAGQLLGQVHEQTQHHPQFQQEFAERQVFWQLRTDPFYLRIMQRHPDIAPVVETLVQRLDHCSEAICHGDFSPKNLLIWPERPDGLFTLVDYETVCFGDPAMDVGFFLSHLLLKAIRLTWPRTSAWQLPVSNPSAGPDLATSPLPGTVWRQQVFELTQRFWASYRATAPRTCSPEHEHWSRLHCAACMLARVDGTSPVDYLPEEPLRQLVRCFTKSILLQPAPDWENVLHRLDDLLLQQTDSRW
;
A
#
# COMPACT_ATOMS: atom_id res chain seq x y z
N MET A 1 9.29 20.11 -19.52
CA MET A 1 8.96 19.79 -18.11
C MET A 1 9.67 20.76 -17.17
N TRP A 2 8.93 21.74 -16.64
CA TRP A 2 9.29 22.47 -15.43
C TRP A 2 9.33 21.52 -14.20
N GLU A 3 10.47 21.42 -13.53
CA GLU A 3 10.57 20.74 -12.22
C GLU A 3 9.94 21.61 -11.13
N ILE A 4 8.82 21.15 -10.58
CA ILE A 4 8.13 21.82 -9.48
C ILE A 4 8.86 21.52 -8.17
N THR A 5 8.94 22.52 -7.31
CA THR A 5 9.54 22.49 -5.98
C THR A 5 8.65 23.29 -5.03
N PRO A 6 8.79 23.15 -3.70
CA PRO A 6 8.08 24.01 -2.75
C PRO A 6 8.27 25.51 -3.05
N ASP A 7 9.46 25.88 -3.53
CA ASP A 7 9.86 27.29 -3.74
C ASP A 7 9.23 27.90 -4.99
N ASN A 8 9.03 27.12 -6.06
CA ASN A 8 8.46 27.61 -7.33
C ASN A 8 7.00 27.18 -7.58
N ALA A 9 6.42 26.31 -6.73
CA ALA A 9 5.05 25.81 -6.94
C ALA A 9 3.99 26.92 -6.96
N ARG A 10 4.20 28.01 -6.20
CA ARG A 10 3.30 29.17 -6.21
C ARG A 10 3.25 29.84 -7.59
N GLU A 11 4.40 29.97 -8.24
CA GLU A 11 4.51 30.55 -9.57
C GLU A 11 3.80 29.67 -10.60
N TYR A 12 4.08 28.36 -10.56
CA TYR A 12 3.41 27.38 -11.42
C TYR A 12 1.89 27.41 -11.28
N LEU A 13 1.37 27.37 -10.04
CA LEU A 13 -0.08 27.42 -9.75
C LEU A 13 -0.70 28.74 -10.23
N GLY A 14 0.05 29.84 -10.13
CA GLY A 14 -0.35 31.14 -10.67
C GLY A 14 -0.49 31.14 -12.19
N GLN A 15 0.42 30.48 -12.91
CA GLN A 15 0.36 30.37 -14.37
C GLN A 15 -0.83 29.54 -14.86
N ILE A 16 -1.13 28.41 -14.20
CA ILE A 16 -2.29 27.58 -14.57
C ILE A 16 -3.62 28.14 -14.05
N GLY A 17 -3.59 29.09 -13.11
CA GLY A 17 -4.78 29.75 -12.56
C GLY A 17 -5.68 28.84 -11.69
N ILE A 18 -5.13 27.76 -11.15
CA ILE A 18 -5.83 26.79 -10.29
C ILE A 18 -4.93 26.46 -9.09
N PRO A 19 -5.43 26.45 -7.84
CA PRO A 19 -6.80 26.81 -7.44
C PRO A 19 -7.09 28.31 -7.62
N ARG A 20 -8.36 28.67 -7.87
CA ARG A 20 -8.82 30.07 -8.03
C ARG A 20 -9.01 30.76 -6.67
N GLU A 21 -8.03 30.60 -5.80
CA GLU A 21 -8.07 31.02 -4.41
C GLU A 21 -6.68 31.52 -4.00
N GLU A 22 -6.64 32.39 -2.99
CA GLU A 22 -5.37 32.86 -2.44
C GLU A 22 -4.64 31.69 -1.75
N ILE A 23 -3.42 31.41 -2.21
CA ILE A 23 -2.54 30.40 -1.62
C ILE A 23 -1.88 30.98 -0.37
N VAL A 24 -2.24 30.46 0.80
CA VAL A 24 -1.68 30.85 2.10
C VAL A 24 -0.32 30.18 2.32
N ALA A 25 -0.22 28.88 2.06
CA ALA A 25 1.01 28.12 2.29
C ALA A 25 1.17 26.96 1.30
N ILE A 26 2.42 26.56 1.07
CA ILE A 26 2.78 25.37 0.31
C ILE A 26 3.72 24.55 1.18
N GLN A 27 3.39 23.28 1.40
CA GLN A 27 4.11 22.40 2.31
C GLN A 27 4.44 21.09 1.60
N PRO A 28 5.70 20.63 1.58
CA PRO A 28 6.01 19.30 1.08
C PRO A 28 5.37 18.23 1.99
N LEU A 29 4.68 17.28 1.38
CA LEU A 29 4.25 16.05 2.06
C LEU A 29 5.34 15.00 1.89
N GLY A 30 5.86 14.49 3.01
CA GLY A 30 6.99 13.56 3.03
C GLY A 30 6.65 12.13 2.59
N TRP A 31 7.68 11.26 2.64
CA TRP A 31 7.62 9.79 2.55
C TRP A 31 7.34 9.16 1.18
N GLY A 32 6.81 9.90 0.20
CA GLY A 32 6.72 9.44 -1.19
C GLY A 32 8.11 9.35 -1.84
N VAL A 33 8.45 8.19 -2.43
CA VAL A 33 9.71 8.01 -3.17
C VAL A 33 9.55 8.27 -4.67
N SER A 34 8.35 8.10 -5.23
CA SER A 34 8.09 8.21 -6.67
C SER A 34 7.78 9.62 -7.14
N ASN A 35 7.09 10.42 -6.33
CA ASN A 35 6.54 11.69 -6.78
C ASN A 35 6.91 12.81 -5.80
N LEU A 36 7.03 14.04 -6.30
CA LEU A 36 6.88 15.21 -5.46
C LEU A 36 5.41 15.32 -5.07
N VAL A 37 5.14 15.52 -3.77
CA VAL A 37 3.79 15.74 -3.27
C VAL A 37 3.80 17.01 -2.43
N LEU A 38 3.01 18.00 -2.82
CA LEU A 38 2.88 19.28 -2.12
C LEU A 38 1.44 19.46 -1.66
N ARG A 39 1.26 19.80 -0.38
CA ARG A 39 0.01 20.33 0.15
C ARG A 39 -0.05 21.81 -0.15
N ILE A 40 -1.13 22.23 -0.80
CA ILE A 40 -1.45 23.62 -1.08
C ILE A 40 -2.55 24.04 -0.10
N VAL A 41 -2.26 25.02 0.75
CA VAL A 41 -3.22 25.59 1.70
C VAL A 41 -3.74 26.90 1.10
N THR A 42 -5.05 27.03 0.96
CA THR A 42 -5.70 28.26 0.50
C THR A 42 -6.54 28.86 1.61
N THR A 43 -7.14 30.02 1.35
CA THR A 43 -8.08 30.67 2.28
C THR A 43 -9.37 29.89 2.49
N ARG A 44 -9.72 28.94 1.59
CA ARG A 44 -10.98 28.18 1.66
C ARG A 44 -10.79 26.67 1.76
N GLY A 45 -9.57 26.14 1.61
CA GLY A 45 -9.35 24.70 1.69
C GLY A 45 -7.92 24.24 1.48
N TRP A 46 -7.80 22.95 1.15
CA TRP A 46 -6.53 22.27 0.94
C TRP A 46 -6.58 21.46 -0.35
N TYR A 47 -5.45 21.43 -1.04
CA TYR A 47 -5.25 20.65 -2.27
C TYR A 47 -3.93 19.89 -2.21
N VAL A 48 -3.77 18.92 -3.10
CA VAL A 48 -2.51 18.21 -3.31
C VAL A 48 -2.07 18.41 -4.74
N LEU A 49 -0.85 18.94 -4.93
CA LEU A 49 -0.15 18.96 -6.20
C LEU A 49 0.85 17.79 -6.22
N LYS A 50 0.69 16.89 -7.17
CA LYS A 50 1.55 15.70 -7.34
C LYS A 50 2.26 15.78 -8.68
N GLN A 51 3.59 15.66 -8.70
CA GLN A 51 4.39 15.64 -9.92
C GLN A 51 5.28 14.39 -9.96
N SER A 52 5.25 13.66 -11.07
CA SER A 52 6.11 12.50 -11.25
C SER A 52 7.55 12.86 -11.57
N ARG A 53 8.46 12.07 -10.99
CA ARG A 53 9.90 12.17 -11.24
C ARG A 53 10.37 10.98 -12.09
N PRO A 54 11.29 11.15 -13.04
CA PRO A 54 11.86 10.03 -13.82
C PRO A 54 12.62 9.01 -12.95
N GLN A 55 13.23 9.49 -11.87
CA GLN A 55 13.96 8.67 -10.90
C GLN A 55 13.32 8.78 -9.52
N LEU A 56 13.11 7.62 -8.89
CA LEU A 56 12.60 7.49 -7.53
C LEU A 56 13.69 7.90 -6.52
N ARG A 57 13.28 8.51 -5.41
CA ARG A 57 14.13 8.93 -4.28
C ARG A 57 14.50 7.72 -3.40
N THR A 58 15.20 6.75 -3.99
CA THR A 58 15.70 5.53 -3.32
C THR A 58 17.24 5.50 -3.31
N LYS A 59 17.82 4.67 -2.44
CA LYS A 59 19.28 4.47 -2.40
C LYS A 59 19.80 3.76 -3.66
N GLU A 60 19.07 2.74 -4.12
CA GLU A 60 19.34 2.05 -5.39
C GLU A 60 18.73 2.85 -6.55
N LEU A 61 19.36 2.79 -7.73
CA LEU A 61 18.82 3.40 -8.95
C LEU A 61 17.50 2.72 -9.31
N TRP A 62 16.42 3.49 -9.31
CA TRP A 62 15.10 3.01 -9.69
C TRP A 62 14.39 4.08 -10.52
N ARG A 63 14.10 3.74 -11.77
CA ARG A 63 13.49 4.62 -12.76
C ARG A 63 12.10 4.15 -13.11
N SER A 64 11.22 5.09 -13.42
CA SER A 64 9.90 4.80 -13.94
C SER A 64 9.43 5.94 -14.84
N ASP A 65 8.60 5.60 -15.82
CA ASP A 65 8.01 6.57 -16.74
C ASP A 65 7.23 7.66 -15.97
N PRO A 66 7.55 8.96 -16.12
CA PRO A 66 6.78 10.05 -15.54
C PRO A 66 5.30 10.08 -15.98
N ALA A 67 4.96 9.49 -17.15
CA ALA A 67 3.59 9.40 -17.63
C ALA A 67 2.67 8.60 -16.69
N ARG A 68 3.22 7.86 -15.72
CA ARG A 68 2.43 7.18 -14.67
C ARG A 68 1.51 8.12 -13.89
N ILE A 69 1.83 9.41 -13.79
CA ILE A 69 0.96 10.40 -13.14
C ILE A 69 -0.41 10.51 -13.84
N PHE A 70 -0.46 10.27 -15.15
CA PHE A 70 -1.69 10.27 -15.94
C PHE A 70 -2.46 8.96 -15.75
N ARG A 71 -1.74 7.84 -15.58
CA ARG A 71 -2.35 6.55 -15.19
C ARG A 71 -3.05 6.68 -13.84
N GLU A 72 -2.40 7.30 -12.87
CA GLU A 72 -2.98 7.57 -11.56
C GLU A 72 -4.25 8.44 -11.66
N ALA A 73 -4.17 9.59 -12.33
CA ALA A 73 -5.32 10.48 -12.49
C ALA A 73 -6.48 9.78 -13.21
N HIS A 74 -6.19 9.00 -14.25
CA HIS A 74 -7.18 8.24 -15.01
C HIS A 74 -7.83 7.15 -14.16
N ALA A 75 -7.05 6.38 -13.41
CA ALA A 75 -7.56 5.36 -12.51
C ALA A 75 -8.48 5.95 -11.43
N MET A 76 -8.09 7.08 -10.85
CA MET A 76 -8.91 7.79 -9.87
C MET A 76 -10.27 8.21 -10.47
N GLN A 77 -10.26 8.79 -11.67
CA GLN A 77 -11.50 9.20 -12.34
C GLN A 77 -12.39 8.01 -12.72
N ALA A 78 -11.79 6.91 -13.19
CA ALA A 78 -12.52 5.72 -13.62
C ALA A 78 -13.12 4.93 -12.43
N LEU A 79 -12.43 4.88 -11.28
CA LEU A 79 -12.86 4.14 -10.10
C LEU A 79 -13.75 4.95 -9.15
N ALA A 80 -13.72 6.29 -9.21
CA ALA A 80 -14.53 7.13 -8.34
C ALA A 80 -16.05 6.81 -8.37
N PRO A 81 -16.69 6.52 -9.51
CA PRO A 81 -18.10 6.13 -9.56
C PRO A 81 -18.39 4.75 -8.94
N CYS A 82 -17.39 3.88 -8.88
CA CYS A 82 -17.50 2.52 -8.35
C CYS A 82 -17.37 2.46 -6.83
N LEU A 83 -16.96 3.55 -6.18
CA LEU A 83 -16.55 3.57 -4.78
C LEU A 83 -17.36 4.58 -3.95
N PRO A 84 -17.48 4.37 -2.63
CA PRO A 84 -18.14 5.34 -1.76
C PRO A 84 -17.52 6.74 -1.90
N SER A 85 -18.36 7.76 -1.74
CA SER A 85 -17.95 9.15 -1.87
C SER A 85 -16.69 9.43 -1.06
N GLY A 86 -15.73 10.14 -1.67
CA GLY A 86 -14.43 10.57 -1.15
C GLY A 86 -13.51 9.50 -0.56
N VAL A 87 -13.74 8.23 -0.88
CA VAL A 87 -12.67 7.23 -0.88
C VAL A 87 -11.59 7.64 -1.89
N VAL A 88 -12.01 8.05 -3.09
CA VAL A 88 -11.12 8.54 -4.13
C VAL A 88 -11.13 10.08 -4.13
N PRO A 89 -9.98 10.75 -3.98
CA PRO A 89 -9.90 12.20 -4.15
C PRO A 89 -10.30 12.62 -5.57
N ARG A 90 -11.01 13.74 -5.73
CA ARG A 90 -11.28 14.25 -7.08
C ARG A 90 -10.02 14.87 -7.68
N VAL A 91 -9.71 14.48 -8.91
CA VAL A 91 -8.71 15.16 -9.75
C VAL A 91 -9.31 16.47 -10.27
N LEU A 92 -8.63 17.58 -10.01
CA LEU A 92 -9.08 18.94 -10.35
C LEU A 92 -8.44 19.47 -11.62
N HIS A 93 -7.19 19.09 -11.88
CA HIS A 93 -6.44 19.52 -13.06
C HIS A 93 -5.35 18.51 -13.38
N VAL A 94 -5.11 18.25 -14.66
CA VAL A 94 -4.00 17.42 -15.15
C VAL A 94 -3.21 18.24 -16.15
N ASP A 95 -1.91 18.40 -15.90
CA ASP A 95 -0.97 19.05 -16.80
C ASP A 95 -0.05 17.99 -17.42
N ARG A 96 -0.23 17.79 -18.73
CA ARG A 96 0.52 16.79 -19.50
C ARG A 96 1.93 17.23 -19.86
N ASP A 97 2.19 18.52 -20.00
CA ASP A 97 3.50 19.06 -20.36
C ASP A 97 4.47 19.02 -19.17
N HIS A 98 3.89 19.04 -17.96
CA HIS A 98 4.62 19.06 -16.69
C HIS A 98 4.53 17.75 -15.88
N TYR A 99 3.80 16.75 -16.36
CA TYR A 99 3.59 15.46 -15.68
C TYR A 99 3.17 15.64 -14.21
N CYS A 100 2.14 16.45 -14.01
CA CYS A 100 1.56 16.65 -12.69
C CYS A 100 0.04 16.74 -12.75
N PHE A 101 -0.59 16.52 -11.61
CA PHE A 101 -2.00 16.84 -11.42
C PHE A 101 -2.23 17.52 -10.07
N LEU A 102 -3.33 18.28 -10.00
CA LEU A 102 -3.89 18.82 -8.76
C LEU A 102 -5.12 18.02 -8.37
N MET A 103 -5.25 17.64 -7.11
CA MET A 103 -6.41 16.91 -6.58
C MET A 103 -6.90 17.49 -5.24
N GLU A 104 -8.08 17.05 -4.82
CA GLU A 104 -8.57 17.27 -3.46
C GLU A 104 -7.61 16.68 -2.41
N HIS A 105 -7.50 17.37 -1.28
CA HIS A 105 -6.76 16.89 -0.12
C HIS A 105 -7.69 16.03 0.76
N ALA A 106 -7.24 14.84 1.18
CA ALA A 106 -7.92 14.08 2.23
C ALA A 106 -7.94 14.92 3.52
N PRO A 107 -8.99 14.95 4.34
CA PRO A 107 -9.08 16.08 5.29
C PRO A 107 -7.95 16.14 6.32
N PRO A 108 -7.62 17.34 6.83
CA PRO A 108 -6.35 17.59 7.50
C PRO A 108 -6.08 16.70 8.72
N GLN A 109 -7.13 16.21 9.38
CA GLN A 109 -7.07 15.29 10.51
C GLN A 109 -6.84 13.83 10.13
N ALA A 110 -6.90 13.48 8.84
CA ALA A 110 -6.72 12.11 8.38
C ALA A 110 -5.31 11.61 8.69
N ARG A 111 -5.21 10.34 9.12
CA ARG A 111 -3.97 9.72 9.58
C ARG A 111 -3.59 8.53 8.71
N VAL A 112 -2.31 8.40 8.38
CA VAL A 112 -1.82 7.25 7.61
C VAL A 112 -1.93 5.97 8.45
N TRP A 113 -2.69 4.97 7.98
CA TRP A 113 -2.95 3.76 8.76
C TRP A 113 -1.69 2.97 9.10
N LYS A 114 -0.66 3.00 8.24
CA LYS A 114 0.68 2.45 8.55
C LYS A 114 1.19 2.96 9.90
N ALA A 115 1.08 4.26 10.18
CA ALA A 115 1.59 4.84 11.41
C ALA A 115 0.75 4.41 12.64
N GLU A 116 -0.58 4.41 12.50
CA GLU A 116 -1.50 3.95 13.55
C GLU A 116 -1.25 2.47 13.91
N LEU A 117 -1.11 1.60 12.91
CA LEU A 117 -0.80 0.18 13.16
C LEU A 117 0.54 0.02 13.87
N LEU A 118 1.57 0.75 13.44
CA LEU A 118 2.89 0.66 14.07
C LEU A 118 2.87 1.20 15.51
N SER A 119 2.03 2.19 15.82
CA SER A 119 1.86 2.73 17.18
C SER A 119 1.01 1.84 18.10
N GLY A 120 0.42 0.76 17.57
CA GLY A 120 -0.49 -0.12 18.31
C GLY A 120 -1.95 0.36 18.30
N GLN A 121 -2.28 1.39 17.52
CA GLN A 121 -3.67 1.82 17.33
C GLN A 121 -4.34 0.94 16.26
N ILE A 122 -4.75 -0.26 16.68
CA ILE A 122 -5.34 -1.27 15.81
C ILE A 122 -6.86 -1.14 15.79
N GLN A 123 -7.42 -0.88 14.60
CA GLN A 123 -8.85 -0.70 14.38
C GLN A 123 -9.37 -1.74 13.38
N ALA A 124 -10.07 -2.74 13.91
CA ALA A 124 -10.51 -3.92 13.16
C ALA A 124 -11.48 -3.58 12.00
N GLN A 125 -12.33 -2.58 12.21
CA GLN A 125 -13.28 -2.06 11.22
C GLN A 125 -12.60 -1.54 9.95
N VAL A 126 -11.38 -1.01 10.05
CA VAL A 126 -10.63 -0.51 8.88
C VAL A 126 -10.26 -1.66 7.95
N ALA A 127 -9.86 -2.82 8.51
CA ALA A 127 -9.54 -4.00 7.71
C ALA A 127 -10.80 -4.58 7.03
N THR A 128 -11.94 -4.60 7.72
CA THR A 128 -13.23 -4.97 7.13
C THR A 128 -13.56 -4.04 5.95
N PHE A 129 -13.50 -2.72 6.14
CA PHE A 129 -13.81 -1.76 5.08
C PHE A 129 -12.83 -1.86 3.90
N ALA A 130 -11.54 -2.08 4.17
CA ALA A 130 -10.54 -2.32 3.13
C ALA A 130 -10.85 -3.58 2.30
N GLY A 131 -11.29 -4.66 2.94
CA GLY A 131 -11.68 -5.90 2.25
C GLY A 131 -12.94 -5.71 1.40
N GLN A 132 -13.96 -5.07 1.96
CA GLN A 132 -15.17 -4.64 1.23
C GLN A 132 -14.83 -3.83 -0.03
N LEU A 133 -14.04 -2.77 0.13
CA LEU A 133 -13.70 -1.85 -0.94
C LEU A 133 -12.90 -2.53 -2.07
N LEU A 134 -11.85 -3.27 -1.71
CA LEU A 134 -11.05 -3.99 -2.70
C LEU A 134 -11.89 -5.07 -3.42
N GLY A 135 -12.72 -5.79 -2.66
CA GLY A 135 -13.63 -6.78 -3.23
C GLY A 135 -14.63 -6.15 -4.20
N GLN A 136 -15.18 -4.97 -3.86
CA GLN A 136 -16.08 -4.22 -4.73
C GLN A 136 -15.41 -3.80 -6.04
N VAL A 137 -14.16 -3.32 -6.00
CA VAL A 137 -13.40 -2.99 -7.21
C VAL A 137 -13.21 -4.21 -8.09
N HIS A 138 -12.71 -5.32 -7.53
CA HIS A 138 -12.47 -6.54 -8.29
C HIS A 138 -13.76 -7.10 -8.88
N GLU A 139 -14.81 -7.21 -8.08
CA GLU A 139 -16.12 -7.72 -8.51
C GLU A 139 -16.73 -6.89 -9.64
N GLN A 140 -16.73 -5.56 -9.51
CA GLN A 140 -17.34 -4.67 -10.52
C GLN A 140 -16.54 -4.59 -11.82
N THR A 141 -15.22 -4.74 -11.74
CA THR A 141 -14.33 -4.61 -12.91
C THR A 141 -13.96 -5.95 -13.53
N GLN A 142 -14.35 -7.07 -12.92
CA GLN A 142 -14.06 -8.41 -13.40
C GLN A 142 -14.55 -8.62 -14.84
N HIS A 143 -13.61 -8.95 -15.74
CA HIS A 143 -13.79 -9.15 -17.17
C HIS A 143 -14.52 -7.99 -17.88
N HIS A 144 -14.47 -6.78 -17.32
CA HIS A 144 -15.16 -5.63 -17.87
C HIS A 144 -14.39 -5.08 -19.09
N PRO A 145 -14.95 -5.11 -20.32
CA PRO A 145 -14.21 -4.82 -21.54
C PRO A 145 -13.58 -3.43 -21.59
N GLN A 146 -14.30 -2.41 -21.10
CA GLN A 146 -13.79 -1.04 -21.07
C GLN A 146 -12.56 -0.90 -20.17
N PHE A 147 -12.63 -1.39 -18.92
CA PHE A 147 -11.49 -1.38 -18.00
C PHE A 147 -10.33 -2.21 -18.55
N GLN A 148 -10.60 -3.36 -19.16
CA GLN A 148 -9.58 -4.18 -19.80
C GLN A 148 -8.86 -3.41 -20.89
N GLN A 149 -9.58 -2.72 -21.77
CA GLN A 149 -8.99 -1.93 -22.86
C GLN A 149 -8.19 -0.73 -22.32
N GLU A 150 -8.75 0.01 -21.37
CA GLU A 150 -8.15 1.24 -20.84
C GLU A 150 -6.91 0.98 -19.97
N PHE A 151 -6.87 -0.16 -19.27
CA PHE A 151 -5.84 -0.51 -18.30
C PHE A 151 -5.02 -1.76 -18.67
N ALA A 152 -5.02 -2.16 -19.95
CA ALA A 152 -4.21 -3.28 -20.46
C ALA A 152 -2.69 -3.09 -20.34
N GLU A 153 -2.22 -1.84 -20.42
CA GLU A 153 -0.80 -1.49 -20.36
C GLU A 153 -0.27 -1.70 -18.91
N ARG A 154 0.85 -2.42 -18.76
CA ARG A 154 1.39 -2.90 -17.48
C ARG A 154 2.82 -2.47 -17.18
N GLN A 155 3.44 -1.62 -18.00
CA GLN A 155 4.82 -1.20 -17.87
C GLN A 155 5.08 -0.51 -16.54
N VAL A 156 4.19 0.38 -16.09
CA VAL A 156 4.35 1.04 -14.79
C VAL A 156 4.23 0.03 -13.65
N PHE A 157 3.26 -0.88 -13.72
CA PHE A 157 3.14 -1.97 -12.75
C PHE A 157 4.41 -2.83 -12.73
N TRP A 158 4.95 -3.19 -13.90
CA TRP A 158 6.20 -3.93 -14.00
C TRP A 158 7.38 -3.19 -13.36
N GLN A 159 7.58 -1.91 -13.73
CA GLN A 159 8.67 -1.07 -13.24
C GLN A 159 8.60 -0.83 -11.72
N LEU A 160 7.40 -0.78 -11.14
CA LEU A 160 7.22 -0.43 -9.74
C LEU A 160 6.92 -1.64 -8.85
N ARG A 161 6.46 -2.77 -9.42
CA ARG A 161 6.12 -3.99 -8.67
C ARG A 161 6.90 -5.19 -9.16
N THR A 162 6.69 -5.64 -10.40
CA THR A 162 7.25 -6.93 -10.83
C THR A 162 8.78 -6.99 -10.73
N ASP A 163 9.48 -6.03 -11.33
CA ASP A 163 10.94 -5.97 -11.30
C ASP A 163 11.53 -5.75 -9.89
N PRO A 164 11.17 -4.68 -9.16
CA PRO A 164 11.77 -4.37 -7.86
C PRO A 164 11.39 -5.34 -6.73
N PHE A 165 10.37 -6.18 -6.93
CA PHE A 165 9.94 -7.19 -5.96
C PHE A 165 10.34 -8.59 -6.42
N TYR A 166 9.67 -9.12 -7.44
CA TYR A 166 9.72 -10.52 -7.80
C TYR A 166 11.05 -10.89 -8.45
N LEU A 167 11.49 -10.12 -9.46
CA LEU A 167 12.78 -10.38 -10.10
C LEU A 167 13.94 -10.15 -9.12
N ARG A 168 13.83 -9.14 -8.25
CA ARG A 168 14.84 -8.85 -7.25
C ARG A 168 15.01 -9.97 -6.22
N ILE A 169 13.91 -10.55 -5.72
CA ILE A 169 14.01 -11.68 -4.78
C ILE A 169 14.47 -12.96 -5.48
N MET A 170 14.10 -13.21 -6.75
CA MET A 170 14.62 -14.34 -7.52
C MET A 170 16.14 -14.28 -7.66
N GLN A 171 16.69 -13.10 -7.94
CA GLN A 171 18.15 -12.89 -8.03
C GLN A 171 18.86 -13.13 -6.69
N ARG A 172 18.24 -12.74 -5.57
CA ARG A 172 18.84 -12.81 -4.23
C ARG A 172 18.61 -14.16 -3.52
N HIS A 173 17.58 -14.90 -3.91
CA HIS A 173 17.18 -16.18 -3.31
C HIS A 173 16.97 -17.25 -4.40
N PRO A 174 18.05 -17.85 -4.94
CA PRO A 174 17.94 -18.85 -5.99
C PRO A 174 17.10 -20.08 -5.62
N ASP A 175 17.00 -20.39 -4.31
CA ASP A 175 16.24 -21.52 -3.77
C ASP A 175 14.72 -21.37 -3.95
N ILE A 176 14.20 -20.15 -4.03
CA ILE A 176 12.78 -19.85 -4.29
C ILE A 176 12.52 -19.31 -5.69
N ALA A 177 13.55 -19.16 -6.53
CA ALA A 177 13.39 -18.60 -7.86
C ALA A 177 12.38 -19.36 -8.74
N PRO A 178 12.35 -20.71 -8.78
CA PRO A 178 11.38 -21.43 -9.61
C PRO A 178 9.92 -21.17 -9.22
N VAL A 179 9.61 -21.06 -7.93
CA VAL A 179 8.24 -20.77 -7.48
C VAL A 179 7.87 -19.29 -7.65
N VAL A 180 8.83 -18.37 -7.53
CA VAL A 180 8.56 -16.95 -7.83
C VAL A 180 8.40 -16.71 -9.33
N GLU A 181 9.07 -17.48 -10.18
CA GLU A 181 8.89 -17.42 -11.62
C GLU A 181 7.45 -17.72 -12.04
N THR A 182 6.76 -18.66 -11.38
CA THR A 182 5.34 -18.93 -11.67
C THR A 182 4.45 -17.75 -11.30
N LEU A 183 4.77 -17.01 -10.24
CA LEU A 183 4.07 -15.77 -9.88
C LEU A 183 4.29 -14.69 -10.94
N VAL A 184 5.52 -14.56 -11.47
CA VAL A 184 5.83 -13.59 -12.54
C VAL A 184 5.08 -13.94 -13.82
N GLN A 185 5.06 -15.22 -14.22
CA GLN A 185 4.30 -15.70 -15.38
C GLN A 185 2.80 -15.44 -15.20
N ARG A 186 2.26 -15.65 -13.99
CA ARG A 186 0.87 -15.34 -13.70
C ARG A 186 0.58 -13.84 -13.80
N LEU A 187 1.46 -12.97 -13.27
CA LEU A 187 1.31 -11.51 -13.40
C LEU A 187 1.34 -11.04 -14.88
N ASP A 188 2.05 -11.75 -15.75
CA ASP A 188 2.11 -11.44 -17.18
C ASP A 188 0.83 -11.89 -17.93
N HIS A 189 0.29 -13.06 -17.60
CA HIS A 189 -0.81 -13.67 -18.36
C HIS A 189 -2.21 -13.43 -17.79
N CYS A 190 -2.34 -13.29 -16.47
CA CYS A 190 -3.63 -13.10 -15.82
C CYS A 190 -4.18 -11.70 -16.10
N SER A 191 -5.42 -11.60 -16.54
CA SER A 191 -6.09 -10.35 -16.95
C SER A 191 -7.57 -10.45 -16.56
N GLU A 192 -7.85 -10.32 -15.27
CA GLU A 192 -9.18 -10.60 -14.72
C GLU A 192 -9.92 -9.33 -14.28
N ALA A 193 -9.31 -8.42 -13.55
CA ALA A 193 -9.98 -7.21 -13.04
C ALA A 193 -8.99 -6.04 -12.89
N ILE A 194 -9.49 -4.86 -12.50
CA ILE A 194 -8.63 -3.75 -12.11
C ILE A 194 -7.93 -4.08 -10.79
N CYS A 195 -6.61 -4.08 -10.82
CA CYS A 195 -5.76 -4.16 -9.64
C CYS A 195 -5.20 -2.77 -9.33
N HIS A 196 -5.20 -2.38 -8.06
CA HIS A 196 -4.52 -1.20 -7.57
C HIS A 196 -3.01 -1.30 -7.72
N GLY A 197 -2.45 -2.48 -7.45
CA GLY A 197 -1.02 -2.77 -7.46
C GLY A 197 -0.24 -2.18 -6.29
N ASP A 198 -0.88 -1.39 -5.42
CA ASP A 198 -0.27 -0.79 -4.21
C ASP A 198 -1.26 -0.66 -3.05
N PHE A 199 -2.27 -1.54 -3.00
CA PHE A 199 -3.28 -1.48 -1.97
C PHE A 199 -2.69 -1.86 -0.61
N SER A 200 -2.32 -0.87 0.20
CA SER A 200 -1.56 -1.08 1.42
C SER A 200 -1.85 -0.03 2.50
N PRO A 201 -1.61 -0.33 3.79
CA PRO A 201 -1.88 0.62 4.89
C PRO A 201 -1.15 1.97 4.78
N LYS A 202 -0.08 2.09 3.99
CA LYS A 202 0.59 3.38 3.78
C LYS A 202 -0.23 4.34 2.89
N ASN A 203 -1.14 3.80 2.10
CA ASN A 203 -1.96 4.53 1.14
C ASN A 203 -3.41 4.74 1.64
N LEU A 204 -3.72 4.29 2.86
CA LEU A 204 -5.04 4.49 3.49
C LEU A 204 -4.94 5.62 4.52
N LEU A 205 -5.59 6.74 4.23
CA LEU A 205 -5.69 7.91 5.10
C LEU A 205 -6.98 7.83 5.91
N ILE A 206 -6.87 7.33 7.15
CA ILE A 206 -7.97 7.03 8.06
C ILE A 206 -8.57 8.32 8.61
N TRP A 207 -9.90 8.42 8.57
CA TRP A 207 -10.64 9.49 9.24
C TRP A 207 -12.05 9.00 9.61
N PRO A 208 -12.25 8.48 10.83
CA PRO A 208 -13.46 7.71 11.17
C PRO A 208 -14.75 8.53 11.27
N GLU A 209 -14.67 9.86 11.21
CA GLU A 209 -15.82 10.76 11.39
C GLU A 209 -16.73 10.89 10.15
N ARG A 210 -16.52 10.08 9.10
CA ARG A 210 -17.29 10.20 7.87
C ARG A 210 -18.52 9.26 7.86
N PRO A 211 -19.69 9.72 7.37
CA PRO A 211 -20.88 8.88 7.23
C PRO A 211 -20.69 7.61 6.38
N ASP A 212 -19.96 7.72 5.26
CA ASP A 212 -19.95 6.69 4.20
C ASP A 212 -18.56 6.08 3.92
N GLY A 213 -17.65 6.03 4.90
CA GLY A 213 -16.37 5.34 4.73
C GLY A 213 -15.35 5.63 5.83
N LEU A 214 -14.31 4.82 5.93
CA LEU A 214 -13.32 4.94 6.99
C LEU A 214 -12.01 5.62 6.56
N PHE A 215 -11.76 5.75 5.25
CA PHE A 215 -10.52 6.33 4.73
C PHE A 215 -10.65 6.91 3.33
N THR A 216 -9.64 7.73 2.98
CA THR A 216 -9.29 8.08 1.61
C THR A 216 -8.14 7.19 1.14
N LEU A 217 -8.29 6.59 -0.04
CA LEU A 217 -7.26 5.80 -0.72
C LEU A 217 -6.51 6.69 -1.72
N VAL A 218 -5.19 6.62 -1.70
CA VAL A 218 -4.30 7.41 -2.56
C VAL A 218 -3.29 6.52 -3.29
N ASP A 219 -2.53 7.10 -4.22
CA ASP A 219 -1.39 6.47 -4.91
C ASP A 219 -1.78 5.37 -5.92
N TYR A 220 -2.64 5.72 -6.88
CA TYR A 220 -3.14 4.82 -7.93
C TYR A 220 -2.14 4.63 -9.11
N GLU A 221 -0.87 4.97 -8.94
CA GLU A 221 0.10 5.01 -10.06
C GLU A 221 0.39 3.62 -10.66
N THR A 222 0.21 2.55 -9.89
CA THR A 222 0.43 1.17 -10.33
C THR A 222 -0.82 0.47 -10.85
N VAL A 223 -1.95 1.18 -11.00
CA VAL A 223 -3.20 0.55 -11.43
C VAL A 223 -3.06 -0.06 -12.82
N CYS A 224 -3.47 -1.32 -12.95
CA CYS A 224 -3.55 -2.03 -14.23
C CYS A 224 -4.70 -3.04 -14.21
N PHE A 225 -5.13 -3.51 -15.37
CA PHE A 225 -6.02 -4.65 -15.48
C PHE A 225 -5.18 -5.94 -15.40
N GLY A 226 -5.31 -6.72 -14.34
CA GLY A 226 -4.34 -7.76 -13.97
C GLY A 226 -4.91 -8.87 -13.09
N ASP A 227 -4.08 -9.41 -12.20
CA ASP A 227 -4.41 -10.49 -11.27
C ASP A 227 -4.87 -9.97 -9.90
N PRO A 228 -6.16 -10.10 -9.54
CA PRO A 228 -6.72 -9.67 -8.26
C PRO A 228 -6.01 -10.28 -7.05
N ALA A 229 -5.41 -11.47 -7.21
CA ALA A 229 -4.72 -12.17 -6.13
C ALA A 229 -3.49 -11.39 -5.64
N MET A 230 -2.85 -10.61 -6.52
CA MET A 230 -1.70 -9.80 -6.17
C MET A 230 -2.06 -8.71 -5.15
N ASP A 231 -3.18 -8.00 -5.31
CA ASP A 231 -3.59 -6.94 -4.36
C ASP A 231 -3.93 -7.51 -2.99
N VAL A 232 -4.64 -8.63 -2.93
CA VAL A 232 -4.94 -9.34 -1.67
C VAL A 232 -3.63 -9.74 -0.98
N GLY A 233 -2.72 -10.37 -1.73
CA GLY A 233 -1.42 -10.78 -1.22
C GLY A 233 -0.58 -9.60 -0.74
N PHE A 234 -0.52 -8.53 -1.53
CA PHE A 234 0.24 -7.32 -1.23
C PHE A 234 -0.30 -6.63 0.04
N PHE A 235 -1.60 -6.47 0.16
CA PHE A 235 -2.22 -5.88 1.36
C PHE A 235 -1.93 -6.71 2.62
N LEU A 236 -2.17 -8.02 2.56
CA LEU A 236 -1.96 -8.93 3.69
C LEU A 236 -0.48 -9.04 4.06
N SER A 237 0.44 -8.96 3.08
CA SER A 237 1.88 -8.91 3.34
C SER A 237 2.23 -7.78 4.32
N HIS A 238 1.60 -6.62 4.14
CA HIS A 238 1.83 -5.48 4.98
C HIS A 238 1.26 -5.66 6.39
N LEU A 239 0.15 -6.37 6.58
CA LEU A 239 -0.37 -6.68 7.91
C LEU A 239 0.54 -7.67 8.63
N LEU A 240 0.93 -8.78 7.98
CA LEU A 240 1.77 -9.80 8.60
C LEU A 240 3.17 -9.27 8.98
N LEU A 241 3.76 -8.39 8.16
CA LEU A 241 5.01 -7.69 8.53
C LEU A 241 4.87 -6.85 9.81
N LYS A 242 3.68 -6.32 10.10
CA LYS A 242 3.42 -5.55 11.33
C LYS A 242 3.20 -6.46 12.53
N ALA A 243 2.59 -7.64 12.35
CA ALA A 243 2.55 -8.65 13.41
C ALA A 243 3.97 -9.04 13.84
N ILE A 244 4.87 -9.26 12.87
CA ILE A 244 6.30 -9.50 13.11
C ILE A 244 6.98 -8.32 13.82
N ARG A 245 6.70 -7.07 13.41
CA ARG A 245 7.28 -5.91 14.08
C ARG A 245 6.80 -5.76 15.53
N LEU A 246 5.49 -5.84 15.76
CA LEU A 246 4.86 -5.54 17.04
C LEU A 246 5.11 -6.61 18.11
N THR A 247 5.61 -7.78 17.70
CA THR A 247 6.05 -8.86 18.60
C THR A 247 7.48 -8.71 19.07
N TRP A 248 8.26 -7.83 18.45
CA TRP A 248 9.62 -7.55 18.87
C TRP A 248 9.67 -6.50 19.98
N PRO A 249 10.53 -6.66 21.01
CA PRO A 249 10.72 -5.65 22.04
C PRO A 249 11.09 -4.29 21.44
N ARG A 250 10.56 -3.20 22.03
CA ARG A 250 10.98 -1.85 21.66
C ARG A 250 12.44 -1.66 22.09
N THR A 251 13.34 -1.47 21.12
CA THR A 251 14.75 -1.19 21.37
C THR A 251 15.00 0.32 21.25
N SER A 252 16.15 0.81 21.70
CA SER A 252 16.56 2.19 21.44
C SER A 252 16.76 2.48 19.94
N ALA A 253 17.02 1.45 19.13
CA ALA A 253 17.23 1.54 17.68
C ALA A 253 15.94 1.74 16.87
N TRP A 254 14.77 1.45 17.44
CA TRP A 254 13.48 1.77 16.83
C TRP A 254 12.47 2.20 17.89
N GLN A 255 12.01 3.44 17.75
CA GLN A 255 10.89 3.98 18.51
C GLN A 255 9.65 4.07 17.61
N LEU A 256 8.46 4.08 18.22
CA LEU A 256 7.24 4.29 17.48
C LEU A 256 7.34 5.59 16.66
N PRO A 257 6.94 5.59 15.38
CA PRO A 257 6.72 6.83 14.67
C PRO A 257 5.68 7.64 15.46
N VAL A 258 6.05 8.84 15.93
CA VAL A 258 5.09 9.76 16.56
C VAL A 258 4.06 10.09 15.48
N SER A 259 2.79 9.75 15.70
CA SER A 259 1.74 9.89 14.69
C SER A 259 1.40 11.34 14.36
N ASN A 260 1.95 12.31 15.10
CA ASN A 260 1.89 13.74 14.79
C ASN A 260 2.96 14.55 15.57
N PRO A 261 3.87 15.31 14.94
CA PRO A 261 4.85 16.15 15.65
C PRO A 261 4.23 17.31 16.44
N SER A 262 2.99 17.72 16.09
CA SER A 262 2.28 18.83 16.73
C SER A 262 1.25 18.40 17.77
N ALA A 263 0.98 17.09 17.91
CA ALA A 263 0.35 16.58 19.11
C ALA A 263 1.45 16.49 20.18
N GLY A 264 1.22 17.06 21.36
CA GLY A 264 2.13 16.91 22.50
C GLY A 264 2.40 15.43 22.82
N PRO A 265 3.34 15.15 23.76
CA PRO A 265 3.72 13.80 24.12
C PRO A 265 2.59 13.07 24.88
N ASP A 266 1.59 12.59 24.17
CA ASP A 266 0.47 11.78 24.66
C ASP A 266 0.16 10.74 23.57
N LEU A 267 0.23 9.43 23.73
CA LEU A 267 0.48 8.54 24.85
C LEU A 267 1.21 7.33 24.25
N ALA A 268 2.49 7.15 24.57
CA ALA A 268 3.06 5.80 24.53
C ALA A 268 2.64 5.12 25.83
N THR A 269 1.36 4.78 25.97
CA THR A 269 0.99 3.84 27.03
C THR A 269 1.80 2.58 26.80
N SER A 270 2.53 2.16 27.82
CA SER A 270 3.01 0.78 27.90
C SER A 270 1.84 -0.14 27.53
N PRO A 271 2.07 -1.21 26.75
CA PRO A 271 1.01 -2.16 26.44
C PRO A 271 0.31 -2.56 27.73
N LEU A 272 -1.03 -2.56 27.73
CA LEU A 272 -1.79 -3.12 28.86
C LEU A 272 -1.26 -4.54 29.10
N PRO A 273 -1.02 -4.96 30.35
CA PRO A 273 -0.60 -6.33 30.65
C PRO A 273 -1.54 -7.33 29.96
N GLY A 274 -0.97 -8.22 29.14
CA GLY A 274 -1.74 -9.21 28.37
C GLY A 274 -2.16 -8.80 26.94
N THR A 275 -1.79 -7.60 26.46
CA THR A 275 -2.08 -7.23 25.05
C THR A 275 -1.20 -8.02 24.09
N VAL A 276 -1.82 -8.91 23.31
CA VAL A 276 -1.14 -9.69 22.27
C VAL A 276 -1.36 -9.02 20.91
N TRP A 277 -0.55 -8.00 20.60
CA TRP A 277 -0.65 -7.22 19.34
C TRP A 277 -0.71 -8.11 18.09
N ARG A 278 0.03 -9.22 18.05
CA ARG A 278 -0.03 -10.18 16.93
C ARG A 278 -1.43 -10.74 16.71
N GLN A 279 -2.17 -11.07 17.76
CA GLN A 279 -3.52 -11.62 17.65
C GLN A 279 -4.49 -10.57 17.10
N GLN A 280 -4.34 -9.31 17.51
CA GLN A 280 -5.12 -8.22 16.92
C GLN A 280 -4.80 -8.01 15.44
N VAL A 281 -3.53 -8.14 15.02
CA VAL A 281 -3.16 -8.08 13.60
C VAL A 281 -3.68 -9.30 12.82
N PHE A 282 -3.70 -10.48 13.42
CA PHE A 282 -4.28 -11.68 12.81
C PHE A 282 -5.79 -11.51 12.61
N GLU A 283 -6.48 -10.91 13.57
CA GLU A 283 -7.88 -10.53 13.43
C GLU A 283 -8.09 -9.56 12.24
N LEU A 284 -7.18 -8.61 12.00
CA LEU A 284 -7.25 -7.76 10.80
C LEU A 284 -7.19 -8.58 9.52
N THR A 285 -6.27 -9.55 9.42
CA THR A 285 -6.15 -10.44 8.26
C THR A 285 -7.43 -11.24 8.04
N GLN A 286 -7.98 -11.82 9.12
CA GLN A 286 -9.23 -12.58 9.07
C GLN A 286 -10.41 -11.70 8.63
N ARG A 287 -10.56 -10.51 9.19
CA ARG A 287 -11.64 -9.57 8.85
C ARG A 287 -11.53 -9.03 7.44
N PHE A 288 -10.34 -8.67 7.00
CA PHE A 288 -10.10 -8.26 5.61
C PHE A 288 -10.49 -9.38 4.66
N TRP A 289 -9.98 -10.59 4.87
CA TRP A 289 -10.23 -11.72 3.98
C TRP A 289 -11.71 -12.12 3.96
N ALA A 290 -12.35 -12.24 5.12
CA ALA A 290 -13.77 -12.56 5.20
C ALA A 290 -14.64 -11.52 4.48
N SER A 291 -14.32 -10.23 4.64
CA SER A 291 -15.05 -9.15 4.00
C SER A 291 -14.82 -9.12 2.49
N TYR A 292 -13.58 -9.31 2.04
CA TYR A 292 -13.23 -9.39 0.63
C TYR A 292 -13.98 -10.53 -0.07
N ARG A 293 -13.98 -11.73 0.53
CA ARG A 293 -14.69 -12.90 0.03
C ARG A 293 -16.19 -12.67 -0.12
N ALA A 294 -16.79 -12.00 0.86
CA ALA A 294 -18.22 -11.69 0.84
C ALA A 294 -18.59 -10.71 -0.28
N THR A 295 -17.68 -9.79 -0.63
CA THR A 295 -17.94 -8.74 -1.63
C THR A 295 -17.50 -9.14 -3.04
N ALA A 296 -16.54 -10.04 -3.20
CA ALA A 296 -16.04 -10.51 -4.50
C ALA A 296 -16.24 -12.02 -4.75
N PRO A 297 -17.47 -12.55 -4.66
CA PRO A 297 -17.72 -13.99 -4.76
C PRO A 297 -17.35 -14.56 -6.15
N ARG A 298 -17.40 -13.78 -7.23
CA ARG A 298 -17.04 -14.26 -8.58
C ARG A 298 -15.54 -14.30 -8.82
N THR A 299 -14.78 -13.48 -8.10
CA THR A 299 -13.30 -13.46 -8.18
C THR A 299 -12.68 -14.46 -7.20
N CYS A 300 -13.31 -14.68 -6.03
CA CYS A 300 -12.73 -15.48 -4.97
C CYS A 300 -12.89 -17.01 -5.15
N SER A 301 -12.17 -17.57 -6.13
CA SER A 301 -11.99 -19.01 -6.28
C SER A 301 -10.95 -19.58 -5.30
N PRO A 302 -10.88 -20.91 -5.08
CA PRO A 302 -9.78 -21.54 -4.34
C PRO A 302 -8.41 -21.24 -4.96
N GLU A 303 -8.34 -21.11 -6.28
CA GLU A 303 -7.11 -20.76 -6.99
C GLU A 303 -6.68 -19.31 -6.67
N HIS A 304 -7.64 -18.37 -6.67
CA HIS A 304 -7.40 -16.99 -6.29
C HIS A 304 -6.83 -16.88 -4.87
N GLU A 305 -7.38 -17.64 -3.91
CA GLU A 305 -6.83 -17.66 -2.55
C GLU A 305 -5.41 -18.26 -2.50
N HIS A 306 -5.17 -19.34 -3.24
CA HIS A 306 -3.85 -19.96 -3.34
C HIS A 306 -2.80 -18.94 -3.82
N TRP A 307 -3.06 -18.27 -4.95
CA TRP A 307 -2.15 -17.27 -5.49
C TRP A 307 -1.99 -16.06 -4.58
N SER A 308 -3.05 -15.64 -3.88
CA SER A 308 -2.99 -14.54 -2.92
C SER A 308 -2.01 -14.81 -1.79
N ARG A 309 -1.97 -16.05 -1.27
CA ARG A 309 -1.02 -16.47 -0.23
C ARG A 309 0.42 -16.48 -0.73
N LEU A 310 0.65 -16.91 -1.97
CA LEU A 310 1.99 -16.89 -2.57
C LEU A 310 2.48 -15.47 -2.87
N HIS A 311 1.62 -14.61 -3.43
CA HIS A 311 1.91 -13.18 -3.60
C HIS A 311 2.19 -12.51 -2.27
N CYS A 312 1.47 -12.86 -1.20
CA CYS A 312 1.74 -12.37 0.15
C CYS A 312 3.16 -12.71 0.59
N ALA A 313 3.57 -13.98 0.50
CA ALA A 313 4.89 -14.40 0.91
C ALA A 313 6.00 -13.75 0.06
N ALA A 314 5.84 -13.70 -1.27
CA ALA A 314 6.78 -13.04 -2.17
C ALA A 314 6.89 -11.53 -1.86
N CYS A 315 5.77 -10.84 -1.64
CA CYS A 315 5.77 -9.42 -1.30
C CYS A 315 6.39 -9.16 0.07
N MET A 316 6.14 -10.00 1.07
CA MET A 316 6.80 -9.91 2.37
C MET A 316 8.33 -10.02 2.23
N LEU A 317 8.81 -10.99 1.44
CA LEU A 317 10.25 -11.18 1.19
C LEU A 317 10.84 -9.97 0.45
N ALA A 318 10.15 -9.45 -0.57
CA ALA A 318 10.57 -8.25 -1.30
C ALA A 318 10.59 -6.99 -0.43
N ARG A 319 9.75 -6.91 0.60
CA ARG A 319 9.77 -5.82 1.58
C ARG A 319 10.94 -5.92 2.58
N VAL A 320 11.78 -6.95 2.49
CA VAL A 320 13.03 -7.08 3.25
C VAL A 320 14.24 -7.11 2.32
N ASP A 321 14.18 -7.91 1.27
CA ASP A 321 15.28 -8.16 0.32
C ASP A 321 14.96 -7.72 -1.12
N GLY A 322 13.96 -6.88 -1.34
CA GLY A 322 13.72 -6.23 -2.64
C GLY A 322 14.44 -4.88 -2.76
N THR A 323 14.02 -4.08 -3.73
CA THR A 323 14.55 -2.72 -3.96
C THR A 323 13.97 -1.68 -2.99
N SER A 324 12.80 -1.96 -2.42
CA SER A 324 12.10 -1.11 -1.44
C SER A 324 11.88 -1.83 -0.10
N PRO A 325 12.90 -2.02 0.73
CA PRO A 325 12.69 -2.59 2.05
C PRO A 325 11.80 -1.68 2.92
N VAL A 326 11.08 -2.25 3.88
CA VAL A 326 10.38 -1.44 4.90
C VAL A 326 11.37 -0.77 5.85
N ASP A 327 11.01 0.44 6.27
CA ASP A 327 11.77 1.28 7.20
C ASP A 327 11.59 0.85 8.67
N TYR A 328 10.59 0.04 8.99
CA TYR A 328 10.27 -0.41 10.35
C TYR A 328 10.76 -1.82 10.69
N LEU A 329 11.55 -2.47 9.84
CA LEU A 329 12.27 -3.72 10.17
C LEU A 329 13.78 -3.54 9.97
N PRO A 330 14.45 -2.65 10.73
CA PRO A 330 15.89 -2.45 10.61
C PRO A 330 16.71 -3.62 11.17
N GLU A 331 16.17 -4.38 12.12
CA GLU A 331 16.91 -5.45 12.81
C GLU A 331 17.02 -6.72 11.97
N GLU A 332 18.26 -7.20 11.78
CA GLU A 332 18.52 -8.41 10.99
C GLU A 332 17.82 -9.68 11.50
N PRO A 333 17.68 -9.93 12.82
CA PRO A 333 16.88 -11.05 13.31
C PRO A 333 15.41 -11.03 12.86
N LEU A 334 14.79 -9.84 12.76
CA LEU A 334 13.43 -9.69 12.24
C LEU A 334 13.37 -9.98 10.74
N ARG A 335 14.37 -9.49 10.00
CA ARG A 335 14.51 -9.78 8.57
C ARG A 335 14.68 -11.28 8.31
N GLN A 336 15.49 -11.94 9.13
CA GLN A 336 15.68 -13.39 9.05
C GLN A 336 14.38 -14.15 9.36
N LEU A 337 13.59 -13.70 10.34
CA LEU A 337 12.26 -14.26 10.61
C LEU A 337 11.37 -14.18 9.37
N VAL A 338 11.31 -13.01 8.72
CA VAL A 338 10.54 -12.83 7.48
C VAL A 338 11.02 -13.80 6.39
N ARG A 339 12.34 -13.96 6.21
CA ARG A 339 12.89 -14.92 5.23
C ARG A 339 12.46 -16.34 5.54
N CYS A 340 12.62 -16.80 6.78
CA CYS A 340 12.22 -18.15 7.19
C CYS A 340 10.72 -18.39 6.95
N PHE A 341 9.87 -17.47 7.40
CA PHE A 341 8.43 -17.56 7.24
C PHE A 341 8.02 -17.60 5.76
N THR A 342 8.48 -16.63 4.98
CA THR A 342 8.10 -16.50 3.56
C THR A 342 8.57 -17.69 2.72
N LYS A 343 9.80 -18.18 2.94
CA LYS A 343 10.30 -19.39 2.28
C LYS A 343 9.47 -20.62 2.66
N SER A 344 9.01 -20.74 3.91
CA SER A 344 8.14 -21.85 4.30
C SER A 344 6.83 -21.84 3.50
N ILE A 345 6.23 -20.67 3.24
CA ILE A 345 4.98 -20.55 2.46
C ILE A 345 5.23 -20.77 0.97
N LEU A 346 6.32 -20.22 0.41
CA LEU A 346 6.62 -20.36 -1.01
C LEU A 346 6.99 -21.80 -1.38
N LEU A 347 7.78 -22.49 -0.56
CA LEU A 347 8.22 -23.86 -0.84
C LEU A 347 7.20 -24.92 -0.41
N GLN A 348 6.39 -24.63 0.60
CA GLN A 348 5.34 -25.52 1.10
C GLN A 348 4.05 -24.72 1.35
N PRO A 349 3.27 -24.44 0.26
CA PRO A 349 2.09 -23.60 0.34
C PRO A 349 1.08 -24.07 1.38
N ALA A 350 0.66 -23.16 2.26
CA ALA A 350 -0.41 -23.43 3.21
C ALA A 350 -1.76 -23.61 2.47
N PRO A 351 -2.67 -24.47 2.96
CA PRO A 351 -3.95 -24.74 2.32
C PRO A 351 -4.92 -23.55 2.35
N ASP A 352 -4.83 -22.70 3.38
CA ASP A 352 -5.69 -21.54 3.62
C ASP A 352 -4.98 -20.46 4.45
N TRP A 353 -5.62 -19.31 4.63
CA TRP A 353 -5.09 -18.22 5.46
C TRP A 353 -4.95 -18.56 6.95
N GLU A 354 -5.80 -19.44 7.49
CA GLU A 354 -5.73 -19.83 8.90
C GLU A 354 -4.41 -20.57 9.17
N ASN A 355 -4.02 -21.48 8.28
CA ASN A 355 -2.74 -22.18 8.34
C ASN A 355 -1.53 -21.25 8.11
N VAL A 356 -1.68 -20.17 7.32
CA VAL A 356 -0.64 -19.13 7.21
C VAL A 356 -0.43 -18.44 8.56
N LEU A 357 -1.53 -18.08 9.24
CA LEU A 357 -1.48 -17.40 10.54
C LEU A 357 -0.94 -18.31 11.64
N HIS A 358 -1.38 -19.57 11.71
CA HIS A 358 -0.84 -20.55 12.66
C HIS A 358 0.67 -20.74 12.48
N ARG A 359 1.14 -20.93 11.24
CA ARG A 359 2.57 -21.09 10.96
C ARG A 359 3.38 -19.86 11.38
N LEU A 360 2.82 -18.65 11.23
CA LEU A 360 3.47 -17.43 11.68
C LEU A 360 3.48 -17.35 13.22
N ASP A 361 2.39 -17.72 13.90
CA ASP A 361 2.31 -17.70 15.36
C ASP A 361 3.33 -18.68 15.97
N ASP A 362 3.41 -19.90 15.46
CA ASP A 362 4.37 -20.92 15.89
C ASP A 362 5.81 -20.41 15.79
N LEU A 363 6.15 -19.79 14.65
CA LEU A 363 7.48 -19.23 14.42
C LEU A 363 7.79 -18.07 15.38
N LEU A 364 6.79 -17.24 15.70
CA LEU A 364 6.93 -16.13 16.63
C LEU A 364 7.11 -16.61 18.08
N LEU A 365 6.39 -17.67 18.48
CA LEU A 365 6.50 -18.27 19.82
C LEU A 365 7.85 -18.94 20.06
N GLN A 366 8.37 -19.69 19.07
CA GLN A 366 9.72 -20.30 19.17
C GLN A 366 10.83 -19.24 19.35
N GLN A 367 10.62 -18.04 18.82
CA GLN A 367 11.57 -16.93 18.89
C GLN A 367 11.47 -16.13 20.19
N THR A 368 10.35 -16.20 20.90
CA THR A 368 10.24 -15.65 22.25
C THR A 368 10.87 -16.58 23.28
N ASP A 369 10.74 -17.90 23.11
CA ASP A 369 11.27 -18.88 24.06
C ASP A 369 12.80 -19.01 24.00
N SER A 370 13.40 -18.76 22.84
CA SER A 370 14.86 -18.80 22.64
C SER A 370 15.61 -17.55 23.13
N ARG A 371 14.91 -16.58 23.76
CA ARG A 371 15.49 -15.32 24.29
C ARG A 371 15.57 -15.25 25.81
N TRP A 372 15.16 -16.31 26.48
CA TRP A 372 15.29 -16.52 27.92
C TRP A 372 16.16 -17.77 28.16
#